data_AF-A0A7C3C0D4-F1
#
_entry.id   AF-A0A7C3C0D4-F1
#
_cell.length_a   1.000
_cell.length_b   1.000
_cell.length_c   1.000
_cell.angle_alpha   90.00
_cell.angle_beta   90.00
_cell.angle_gamma   90.00
#
_symmetry.space_group_name_H-M   'P 1'
#
loop_
_entity.id
_entity.type
_entity.pdbx_description
1 polymer ?
#
loop_
_entity_poly.entity_id
_entity_poly.type
_entity_poly.pdbx_seq_one_letter_code
_entity_poly.pdbx_strand_id
1 'polypeptide(L)'
;MQNFGKHTILLGFAALSACASTPEVEQVEVKVPTIVQTCTPIAVLQKVVIPAETKSGFYITSIESPAEYYTDPKTGKRVEITPPPIESKVPYTKVIKEEEIYYTTKEGVRVDDICELHNEGEAPSESAQAEPQE
;
A
#
# COMPACT_ATOMS: atom_id res chain seq x y z
N MET A 1 39.32 73.41 81.68
CA MET A 1 38.88 72.78 82.94
C MET A 1 38.39 71.39 82.61
N GLN A 2 39.00 70.36 83.23
CA GLN A 2 38.44 69.05 83.63
C GLN A 2 37.70 68.18 82.59
N ASN A 3 37.72 66.86 82.61
CA ASN A 3 38.66 65.81 83.03
C ASN A 3 37.95 64.48 82.65
N PHE A 4 38.73 63.45 82.30
CA PHE A 4 38.48 62.00 82.34
C PHE A 4 37.10 61.38 82.02
N GLY A 5 37.14 60.33 81.20
CA GLY A 5 36.14 59.27 81.22
C GLY A 5 36.39 58.13 80.24
N LYS A 6 37.38 57.27 80.52
CA LYS A 6 37.51 55.92 79.92
C LYS A 6 36.29 55.07 80.30
N HIS A 7 35.64 54.41 79.34
CA HIS A 7 35.09 53.06 79.55
C HIS A 7 35.02 52.24 78.24
N THR A 8 35.78 51.16 78.27
CA THR A 8 35.73 49.95 77.46
C THR A 8 34.34 49.31 77.44
N ILE A 9 33.75 49.02 76.27
CA ILE A 9 32.88 47.84 76.06
C ILE A 9 33.15 47.26 74.66
N LEU A 10 33.53 46.00 74.69
CA LEU A 10 33.75 45.06 73.59
C LEU A 10 32.41 44.37 73.31
N LEU A 11 31.89 44.42 72.08
CA LEU A 11 30.87 43.47 71.62
C LEU A 11 30.88 43.37 70.10
N GLY A 12 31.35 42.22 69.61
CA GLY A 12 31.30 41.87 68.20
C GLY A 12 29.89 41.53 67.75
N PHE A 13 29.58 41.89 66.51
CA PHE A 13 28.59 41.21 65.70
C PHE A 13 29.17 41.04 64.30
N ALA A 14 29.72 39.86 64.06
CA ALA A 14 30.07 39.40 62.72
C ALA A 14 28.77 39.09 61.98
N ALA A 15 28.32 40.02 61.13
CA ALA A 15 27.26 39.75 60.17
C ALA A 15 27.88 39.07 58.94
N LEU A 16 28.05 37.75 59.02
CA LEU A 16 28.29 36.89 57.86
C LEU A 16 26.98 36.81 57.07
N SER A 17 26.77 37.72 56.12
CA SER A 17 25.75 37.51 55.10
C SER A 17 26.20 36.36 54.21
N ALA A 18 25.57 35.20 54.38
CA ALA A 18 25.80 34.01 53.59
C ALA A 18 25.54 34.29 52.10
N CYS A 19 26.56 34.08 51.25
CA CYS A 19 26.35 33.92 49.81
C CYS A 19 25.51 32.66 49.61
N ALA A 20 24.27 32.82 49.16
CA ALA A 20 23.46 31.71 48.67
C ALA A 20 24.09 31.20 47.37
N SER A 21 24.83 30.10 47.45
CA SER A 21 25.29 29.37 46.27
C SER A 21 24.08 28.76 45.58
N THR A 22 23.76 29.24 44.39
CA THR A 22 22.71 28.66 43.56
C THR A 22 23.22 27.32 43.02
N PRO A 23 22.50 26.20 43.16
CA PRO A 23 22.94 24.93 42.60
C PRO A 23 22.97 25.03 41.07
N GLU A 24 24.09 24.60 40.48
CA GLU A 24 24.25 24.48 39.04
C GLU A 24 23.28 23.39 38.55
N VAL A 25 22.28 23.80 37.76
CA VAL A 25 21.33 22.87 37.16
C VAL A 25 22.09 22.11 36.08
N GLU A 26 22.49 20.87 36.37
CA GLU A 26 22.99 19.95 35.35
C GLU A 26 21.89 19.78 34.29
N GLN A 27 22.12 20.36 33.11
CA GLN A 27 21.24 20.15 31.97
C GLN A 27 21.40 18.69 31.55
N VAL A 28 20.43 17.86 31.92
CA VAL A 28 20.33 16.50 31.39
C VAL A 28 20.11 16.64 29.88
N GLU A 29 21.17 16.43 29.11
CA GLU A 29 21.11 16.40 27.66
C GLU A 29 20.27 15.19 27.24
N VAL A 30 18.99 15.43 26.97
CA VAL A 30 18.07 14.41 26.44
C VAL A 30 18.53 14.11 25.02
N LYS A 31 19.35 13.06 24.87
CA LYS A 31 19.67 12.47 23.56
C LYS A 31 18.38 11.90 22.97
N VAL A 32 17.71 12.70 22.15
CA VAL A 32 16.62 12.20 21.31
C VAL A 32 17.23 11.16 20.36
N PRO A 33 16.73 9.91 20.35
CA PRO A 33 17.23 8.92 19.42
C PRO A 33 17.00 9.43 18.00
N THR A 34 18.05 9.44 17.19
CA THR A 34 17.93 9.68 15.75
C THR A 34 17.03 8.62 15.16
N ILE A 35 15.92 9.04 14.56
CA ILE A 35 15.01 8.15 13.83
C ILE A 35 15.77 7.66 12.60
N VAL A 36 16.16 6.39 12.60
CA VAL A 36 16.75 5.75 11.44
C VAL A 36 15.61 5.41 10.48
N GLN A 37 15.59 6.00 9.28
CA GLN A 37 14.69 5.55 8.23
C GLN A 37 15.12 4.14 7.80
N THR A 38 14.21 3.17 7.93
CA THR A 38 14.42 1.77 7.53
C THR A 38 13.96 1.49 6.10
N CYS A 39 13.16 2.39 5.54
CA CYS A 39 12.54 2.28 4.23
C CYS A 39 13.43 2.85 3.13
N THR A 40 13.17 2.46 1.89
CA THR A 40 13.89 2.99 0.71
C THR A 40 13.06 4.08 0.03
N PRO A 41 13.64 5.24 -0.33
CA PRO A 41 12.89 6.27 -1.04
C PRO A 41 12.59 5.86 -2.48
N ILE A 42 11.36 6.10 -2.95
CA ILE A 42 10.92 5.73 -4.30
C ILE A 42 11.76 6.37 -5.41
N ALA A 43 12.34 7.54 -5.15
CA ALA A 43 13.16 8.29 -6.11
C ALA A 43 14.43 7.54 -6.56
N VAL A 44 14.90 6.56 -5.79
CA VAL A 44 16.06 5.73 -6.17
C VAL A 44 15.68 4.38 -6.77
N LEU A 45 14.39 4.08 -6.82
CA LEU A 45 13.85 2.82 -7.32
C LEU A 45 13.39 2.93 -8.77
N GLN A 46 13.35 1.79 -9.45
CA GLN A 46 12.79 1.62 -10.78
C GLN A 46 11.42 0.96 -10.65
N LYS A 47 10.39 1.60 -11.19
CA LYS A 47 9.05 1.01 -11.27
C LYS A 47 9.02 -0.03 -12.39
N VAL A 48 8.62 -1.24 -12.06
CA VAL A 48 8.36 -2.32 -13.01
C VAL A 48 6.86 -2.60 -13.03
N VAL A 49 6.29 -2.65 -14.23
CA VAL A 49 4.88 -2.96 -14.45
C VAL A 49 4.80 -4.21 -15.29
N ILE A 50 4.24 -5.27 -14.71
CA ILE A 50 3.86 -6.48 -15.41
C ILE A 50 2.39 -6.32 -15.82
N PRO A 51 2.09 -6.19 -17.12
CA PRO A 51 0.72 -5.97 -17.56
C PRO A 51 -0.16 -7.18 -17.25
N ALA A 52 -1.45 -6.92 -17.04
CA ALA A 52 -2.44 -7.97 -16.87
C ALA A 52 -2.50 -8.90 -18.10
N GLU A 53 -2.62 -10.20 -17.85
CA GLU A 53 -2.86 -11.19 -18.91
C GLU A 53 -4.36 -11.43 -19.04
N THR A 54 -4.87 -11.38 -20.28
CA THR A 54 -6.29 -11.58 -20.57
C THR A 54 -6.50 -12.74 -21.52
N LYS A 55 -7.62 -13.45 -21.33
CA LYS A 55 -8.11 -14.48 -22.23
C LYS A 55 -9.41 -14.02 -22.87
N SER A 56 -9.45 -14.04 -24.20
CA SER A 56 -10.64 -13.67 -24.96
C SER A 56 -11.23 -14.89 -25.67
N GLY A 57 -12.54 -14.87 -25.90
CA GLY A 57 -13.26 -15.94 -26.57
C GLY A 57 -14.68 -15.55 -26.91
N PHE A 58 -15.51 -16.55 -27.20
CA PHE A 58 -16.93 -16.38 -27.46
C PHE A 58 -17.72 -17.40 -26.65
N TYR A 59 -18.82 -16.96 -26.05
CA TYR A 59 -19.91 -17.84 -25.68
C TYR A 59 -20.73 -18.11 -26.94
N ILE A 60 -20.84 -19.39 -27.32
CA ILE A 60 -21.60 -19.81 -28.49
C ILE A 60 -22.84 -20.54 -28.00
N THR A 61 -24.00 -20.00 -28.32
CA THR A 61 -25.28 -20.68 -28.10
C THR A 61 -25.79 -21.15 -29.45
N SER A 62 -26.15 -22.42 -29.56
CA SER A 62 -26.59 -23.05 -30.81
C SER A 62 -27.98 -23.66 -30.62
N ILE A 63 -28.88 -23.40 -31.57
CA ILE A 63 -30.20 -24.01 -31.63
C ILE A 63 -30.18 -24.99 -32.80
N GLU A 64 -30.39 -26.27 -32.50
CA GLU A 64 -30.48 -27.31 -33.51
C GLU A 64 -31.71 -27.11 -34.39
N SER A 65 -31.50 -27.20 -35.71
CA SER A 65 -32.57 -27.16 -36.69
C SER A 65 -33.07 -28.60 -36.94
N PRO A 66 -34.39 -28.86 -36.86
CA PRO A 66 -34.92 -30.19 -37.13
C PRO A 66 -34.68 -30.58 -38.60
N ALA A 67 -34.60 -31.89 -38.86
CA ALA A 67 -34.52 -32.40 -40.22
C ALA A 67 -35.85 -32.19 -40.96
N GLU A 68 -35.75 -31.75 -42.21
CA GLU A 68 -36.88 -31.57 -43.13
C GLU A 68 -36.87 -32.66 -44.20
N TYR A 69 -38.05 -33.17 -44.58
CA TYR A 69 -38.18 -34.18 -45.61
C TYR A 69 -38.81 -33.60 -46.87
N TYR A 70 -38.05 -33.61 -47.96
CA TYR A 70 -38.54 -33.22 -49.28
C TYR A 70 -38.80 -34.47 -50.13
N THR A 71 -39.89 -34.48 -50.90
CA THR A 71 -40.17 -35.57 -51.85
C THR A 71 -40.02 -35.05 -53.27
N ASP A 72 -39.13 -35.67 -54.05
CA ASP A 72 -38.92 -35.27 -55.44
C ASP A 72 -40.15 -35.63 -56.29
N PRO A 73 -40.83 -34.64 -56.91
CA PRO A 73 -42.04 -34.89 -57.70
C PRO A 73 -41.79 -35.71 -58.98
N LYS A 74 -40.53 -35.83 -59.45
CA LYS A 74 -40.17 -36.61 -60.65
C LYS A 74 -39.84 -38.06 -60.34
N THR A 75 -39.23 -38.34 -59.19
CA THR A 75 -38.71 -39.66 -58.83
C THR A 75 -39.45 -40.33 -57.67
N GLY A 76 -40.26 -39.59 -56.92
CA GLY A 76 -40.96 -40.09 -55.72
C GLY A 76 -40.03 -40.37 -54.53
N LYS A 77 -38.73 -40.09 -54.66
CA LYS A 77 -37.75 -40.35 -53.62
C LYS A 77 -37.83 -39.28 -52.54
N ARG A 78 -37.82 -39.70 -51.26
CA ARG A 78 -37.67 -38.79 -50.11
C ARG A 78 -36.19 -38.47 -49.89
N VAL A 79 -35.91 -37.20 -49.68
CA VAL A 79 -34.60 -36.65 -49.35
C VAL A 79 -34.73 -35.95 -48.01
N GLU A 80 -33.85 -36.30 -47.07
CA GLU A 80 -33.73 -35.60 -45.80
C GLU A 80 -32.75 -34.44 -45.95
N ILE A 81 -33.16 -33.26 -45.48
CA ILE A 81 -32.38 -32.03 -45.50
C ILE A 81 -32.26 -31.58 -44.06
N THR A 82 -31.04 -31.49 -43.55
CA THR A 82 -30.78 -30.95 -42.21
C THR A 82 -30.17 -29.56 -42.36
N PRO A 83 -30.91 -28.49 -42.06
CA PRO A 83 -30.35 -27.14 -42.09
C PRO A 83 -29.24 -27.01 -41.02
N PRO A 84 -28.26 -26.11 -41.23
CA PRO A 84 -27.30 -25.81 -40.18
C PRO A 84 -28.02 -25.23 -38.94
N PRO A 85 -27.43 -25.39 -37.74
CA PRO A 85 -28.00 -24.80 -36.55
C PRO A 85 -27.90 -23.27 -36.58
N ILE A 86 -28.78 -22.61 -35.84
CA ILE A 86 -28.75 -21.16 -35.66
C ILE A 86 -27.82 -20.86 -34.48
N GLU A 87 -26.74 -20.13 -34.72
CA GLU A 87 -25.75 -19.78 -33.69
C GLU A 87 -25.83 -18.30 -33.30
N SER A 88 -25.72 -18.04 -31.99
CA SER A 88 -25.45 -16.72 -31.42
C SER A 88 -24.06 -16.73 -30.78
N LYS A 89 -23.27 -15.68 -31.04
CA LYS A 89 -21.89 -15.54 -30.54
C LYS A 89 -21.78 -14.27 -29.72
N VAL A 90 -21.46 -14.41 -28.44
CA VAL A 90 -21.23 -13.28 -27.54
C VAL A 90 -19.75 -13.25 -27.16
N PRO A 91 -18.99 -12.20 -27.54
CA PRO A 91 -17.58 -12.11 -27.18
C PRO A 91 -17.41 -11.94 -25.67
N TYR A 92 -16.33 -12.48 -25.12
CA TYR A 92 -15.91 -12.21 -23.76
C TYR A 92 -14.40 -11.99 -23.69
N THR A 93 -14.00 -11.24 -22.67
CA THR A 93 -12.61 -11.08 -22.25
C THR A 93 -12.56 -11.23 -20.73
N LYS A 94 -11.67 -12.09 -20.24
CA LYS A 94 -11.48 -12.34 -18.81
C LYS A 94 -10.02 -12.12 -18.45
N VAL A 95 -9.77 -11.34 -17.39
CA VAL A 95 -8.43 -11.23 -16.80
C VAL A 95 -8.09 -12.58 -16.16
N ILE A 96 -6.96 -13.16 -16.56
CA ILE A 96 -6.45 -14.43 -16.02
C ILE A 96 -5.28 -14.22 -15.08
N LYS A 97 -4.60 -13.08 -15.19
CA LYS A 97 -3.55 -12.63 -14.29
C LYS A 97 -3.66 -11.12 -14.17
N GLU A 98 -3.75 -10.63 -12.94
CA GLU A 98 -3.84 -9.20 -12.66
C GLU A 98 -2.55 -8.48 -13.03
N GLU A 99 -2.67 -7.17 -13.23
CA GLU A 99 -1.51 -6.29 -13.37
C GLU A 99 -0.72 -6.29 -12.05
N GLU A 100 0.60 -6.45 -12.15
CA GLU A 100 1.48 -6.39 -10.99
C GLU A 100 2.44 -5.21 -11.14
N ILE A 101 2.45 -4.34 -10.13
CA ILE A 101 3.38 -3.22 -10.04
C ILE A 101 4.32 -3.51 -8.88
N TYR A 102 5.62 -3.47 -9.14
CA TYR A 102 6.65 -3.58 -8.10
C TYR A 102 7.82 -2.66 -8.39
N TYR A 103 8.68 -2.46 -7.39
CA TYR A 103 9.83 -1.58 -7.49
C TYR A 103 11.12 -2.36 -7.31
N THR A 104 12.16 -1.97 -8.05
CA THR A 104 13.48 -2.59 -7.96
C THR A 104 14.57 -1.55 -7.76
N THR A 105 15.69 -1.96 -7.16
CA THR A 105 16.93 -1.18 -7.23
C THR A 105 17.50 -1.19 -8.65
N LYS A 106 18.55 -0.40 -8.91
CA LYS A 106 19.26 -0.41 -10.21
C LYS A 106 19.92 -1.76 -10.51
N GLU A 107 20.20 -2.53 -9.47
CA GLU A 107 20.79 -3.87 -9.51
C GLU A 107 19.71 -4.96 -9.70
N GLY A 108 18.42 -4.58 -9.79
CA GLY A 108 17.30 -5.50 -10.06
C GLY A 108 16.74 -6.21 -8.82
N VAL A 109 17.10 -5.78 -7.61
CA VAL A 109 16.56 -6.35 -6.36
C VAL A 109 15.18 -5.76 -6.10
N ARG A 110 14.16 -6.61 -5.90
CA ARG A 110 12.80 -6.16 -5.53
C ARG A 110 12.83 -5.52 -4.14
N VAL A 111 12.18 -4.37 -4.02
CA VAL A 111 12.07 -3.60 -2.78
C VAL A 111 10.60 -3.44 -2.45
N ASP A 112 10.18 -4.01 -1.31
CA ASP A 112 8.81 -3.94 -0.83
C ASP A 112 8.63 -2.86 0.27
N ASP A 113 9.71 -2.47 0.97
CA ASP A 113 9.72 -1.42 2.00
C ASP A 113 10.08 -0.05 1.40
N ILE A 114 9.04 0.71 1.02
CA ILE A 114 9.15 2.00 0.32
C ILE A 114 8.56 3.11 1.17
N CYS A 115 9.37 4.13 1.46
CA CYS A 115 9.05 5.18 2.42
C CYS A 115 7.75 5.92 2.13
N GLU A 116 7.50 6.18 0.85
CA GLU A 116 6.36 6.96 0.40
C GLU A 116 5.05 6.17 0.45
N LEU A 117 5.11 4.84 0.33
CA LEU A 117 3.93 3.96 0.37
C LEU A 117 3.42 3.74 1.80
N HIS A 118 4.29 3.84 2.80
CA HIS A 118 3.92 3.64 4.22
C HIS A 118 2.97 4.70 4.80
N ASN A 119 2.79 5.86 4.14
CA ASN A 119 1.93 6.93 4.65
C ASN A 119 0.46 6.77 4.22
N GLU A 120 0.18 5.89 3.27
CA GLU A 120 -1.17 5.49 2.94
C GLU A 120 -1.45 4.27 3.81
N GLY A 121 -2.40 4.39 4.76
CA GLY A 121 -2.81 3.27 5.59
C GLY A 121 -3.34 2.15 4.71
N GLU A 122 -2.45 1.26 4.30
CA GLU A 122 -2.76 0.07 3.52
C GLU A 122 -3.58 -0.86 4.41
N ALA A 123 -4.90 -0.72 4.31
CA ALA A 123 -5.76 -1.87 4.47
C ALA A 123 -5.19 -2.96 3.55
N PRO A 124 -4.99 -4.20 4.04
CA PRO A 124 -4.58 -5.28 3.17
C PRO A 124 -5.52 -5.29 1.97
N SER A 125 -4.96 -5.40 0.76
CA SER A 125 -5.76 -5.67 -0.43
C SER A 125 -6.45 -7.01 -0.22
N GLU A 126 -7.60 -6.97 0.45
CA GLU A 126 -8.51 -8.08 0.55
C GLU A 126 -8.95 -8.31 -0.87
N SER A 127 -8.31 -9.29 -1.50
CA SER A 127 -8.80 -9.93 -2.71
C SER A 127 -10.22 -10.35 -2.39
N ALA A 128 -11.17 -9.47 -2.69
CA ALA A 128 -12.57 -9.77 -2.75
C ALA A 128 -12.69 -10.89 -3.77
N GLN A 129 -12.71 -12.12 -3.25
CA GLN A 129 -13.15 -13.30 -3.95
C GLN A 129 -14.60 -13.03 -4.34
N ALA A 130 -14.80 -12.38 -5.48
CA ALA A 130 -16.04 -12.48 -6.21
C ALA A 130 -16.02 -13.87 -6.82
N GLU A 131 -16.52 -14.86 -6.07
CA GLU A 131 -17.10 -16.06 -6.66
C GLU A 131 -18.07 -15.59 -7.75
N PRO A 132 -17.90 -16.01 -9.01
CA PRO A 132 -19.00 -15.95 -9.96
C PRO A 132 -20.02 -16.98 -9.48
N GLN A 133 -21.09 -16.51 -8.83
CA GLN A 133 -22.34 -17.26 -8.82
C GLN A 133 -22.89 -17.19 -10.23
N GLU A 134 -22.75 -18.29 -10.99
CA GLU A 134 -23.77 -18.94 -11.82
C GLU A 134 -23.19 -20.15 -12.57
#